data_AF-A0A832W2W6-F1
#
_entry.id   AF-A0A832W2W6-F1
#
_cell.length_a   1.000
_cell.length_b   1.000
_cell.length_c   1.000
_cell.angle_alpha   90.00
_cell.angle_beta   90.00
_cell.angle_gamma   90.00
#
_symmetry.space_group_name_H-M   'P 1'
#
loop_
_entity.id
_entity.type
_entity.pdbx_description
1 polymer ?
#
loop_
_entity_poly.entity_id
_entity_poly.type
_entity_poly.pdbx_seq_one_letter_code
_entity_poly.pdbx_strand_id
1 'polypeptide(L)'
;MKMELKVDVQEMYGKMADEAVNAQKAVVGVINKKRGTEFKVTDAKPYVDAVNKMKPVGGQSKEVFDLHIDSVNTHYETLTGLTDTVRPEDDPFVEHYQTPPILEILYEEDPAFHESAMKFVEEIGKSEALIGKES
;
A
#
# COMPACT_ATOMS: atom_id res chain seq x y z
N MET A 1 2.51 -44.34 7.36
CA MET A 1 2.55 -43.39 8.49
C MET A 1 3.01 -42.04 7.95
N LYS A 2 2.09 -41.15 7.56
CA LYS A 2 2.42 -39.77 7.18
C LYS A 2 2.06 -38.89 8.36
N MET A 3 3.05 -38.44 9.12
CA MET A 3 2.88 -37.34 10.07
C MET A 3 2.82 -36.06 9.23
N GLU A 4 1.62 -35.57 8.95
CA GLU A 4 1.43 -34.19 8.53
C GLU A 4 1.73 -33.30 9.75
N LEU A 5 2.81 -32.52 9.65
CA LEU A 5 3.09 -31.41 10.56
C LEU A 5 1.99 -30.35 10.37
N LYS A 6 0.87 -30.50 11.09
CA LYS A 6 -0.08 -29.42 11.28
C LYS A 6 0.54 -28.43 12.26
N VAL A 7 1.13 -27.36 11.74
CA VAL A 7 1.36 -26.14 12.53
C VAL A 7 0.02 -25.73 13.13
N ASP A 8 0.03 -25.33 14.39
CA ASP A 8 -1.17 -24.84 15.06
C ASP A 8 -1.71 -23.65 14.27
N VAL A 9 -3.00 -23.68 13.92
CA VAL A 9 -3.67 -22.58 13.21
C VAL A 9 -3.45 -21.25 13.96
N GLN A 10 -3.39 -21.31 15.29
CA GLN A 10 -3.11 -20.16 16.13
C GLN A 10 -1.67 -19.66 15.99
N GLU A 11 -0.68 -20.54 15.83
CA GLU A 11 0.72 -20.18 15.56
C GLU A 11 0.85 -19.53 14.17
N MET A 12 0.18 -20.09 13.16
CA MET A 12 0.17 -19.53 11.81
C MET A 12 -0.46 -18.12 11.79
N TYR A 13 -1.62 -17.93 12.43
CA TYR A 13 -2.25 -16.60 12.51
C TYR A 13 -1.44 -15.61 13.33
N GLY A 14 -0.84 -16.04 14.44
CA GLY A 14 0.05 -15.19 15.24
C GLY A 14 1.22 -14.68 14.40
N LYS A 15 1.88 -15.58 13.67
CA LYS A 15 2.95 -15.21 12.73
C LYS A 15 2.47 -14.24 11.66
N MET A 16 1.34 -14.52 11.00
CA MET A 16 0.82 -13.64 9.93
C MET A 16 0.55 -12.23 10.47
N ALA A 17 -0.02 -12.13 11.69
CA ALA A 17 -0.25 -10.86 12.35
C ALA A 17 1.08 -10.15 12.68
N ASP A 18 2.06 -10.87 13.24
CA ASP A 18 3.36 -10.30 13.58
C ASP A 18 4.11 -9.80 12.34
N GLU A 19 4.15 -10.58 11.25
CA GLU A 19 4.76 -10.18 9.99
C GLU A 19 4.10 -8.94 9.40
N ALA A 20 2.76 -8.90 9.35
CA ALA A 20 2.00 -7.76 8.85
C ALA A 20 2.22 -6.50 9.69
N VAL A 21 2.14 -6.62 11.03
CA VAL A 21 2.33 -5.50 11.95
C VAL A 21 3.77 -4.98 11.91
N ASN A 22 4.75 -5.86 11.80
CA ASN A 22 6.16 -5.45 11.71
C ASN A 22 6.47 -4.73 10.39
N ALA A 23 5.96 -5.23 9.26
CA ALA A 23 6.08 -4.55 7.99
C ALA A 23 5.40 -3.16 8.04
N GLN A 24 4.19 -3.08 8.59
CA GLN A 24 3.46 -1.81 8.73
C GLN A 24 4.20 -0.83 9.65
N LYS A 25 4.74 -1.29 10.79
CA LYS A 25 5.55 -0.46 11.69
C LYS A 25 6.81 0.08 11.02
N ALA A 26 7.46 -0.73 10.17
CA ALA A 26 8.61 -0.29 9.40
C ALA A 26 8.25 0.87 8.45
N VAL A 27 7.13 0.73 7.72
CA VAL A 27 6.62 1.77 6.82
C VAL A 27 6.23 3.04 7.58
N VAL A 28 5.31 2.94 8.54
CA VAL A 28 4.80 4.09 9.31
C VAL A 28 5.92 4.77 10.10
N GLY A 29 6.88 4.01 10.63
CA GLY A 29 8.02 4.53 11.36
C GLY A 29 8.95 5.40 10.50
N VAL A 30 9.11 5.08 9.22
CA VAL A 30 9.85 5.90 8.25
C VAL A 30 9.02 7.11 7.85
N ILE A 31 7.75 6.91 7.46
CA ILE A 31 6.84 7.98 7.04
C ILE A 31 6.74 9.07 8.12
N ASN A 32 6.54 8.70 9.38
CA ASN A 32 6.44 9.68 10.48
C ASN A 32 7.70 10.56 10.64
N LYS A 33 8.86 10.09 10.19
CA LYS A 33 10.13 10.82 10.29
C LYS A 33 10.49 11.60 9.02
N LYS A 34 10.02 11.12 7.87
CA LYS A 34 10.52 11.53 6.55
C LYS A 34 9.45 12.15 5.65
N ARG A 35 8.17 12.01 5.98
CA ARG A 35 7.07 12.61 5.22
C ARG A 35 7.25 14.12 5.11
N GLY A 36 7.06 14.66 3.89
CA GLY A 36 7.23 16.09 3.61
C GLY A 36 8.68 16.57 3.61
N THR A 37 9.65 15.65 3.71
CA THR A 37 11.08 15.94 3.52
C THR A 37 11.55 15.33 2.20
N GLU A 38 12.83 15.50 1.85
CA GLU A 38 13.43 14.77 0.73
C GLU A 38 13.47 13.26 1.06
N PHE A 39 12.48 12.52 0.56
CA PHE A 39 12.36 11.09 0.77
C PHE A 39 13.28 10.34 -0.19
N LYS A 40 14.21 9.54 0.35
CA LYS A 40 15.09 8.71 -0.47
C LYS A 40 14.51 7.32 -0.66
N VAL A 41 14.71 6.71 -1.83
CA VAL A 41 14.29 5.32 -2.06
C VAL A 41 14.91 4.39 -1.00
N THR A 42 16.15 4.67 -0.58
CA THR A 42 16.84 3.94 0.48
C THR A 42 16.20 4.06 1.86
N ASP A 43 15.38 5.08 2.12
CA ASP A 43 14.62 5.19 3.37
C ASP A 43 13.58 4.06 3.49
N ALA A 44 13.19 3.40 2.39
CA ALA A 44 12.29 2.23 2.39
C ALA A 44 12.97 0.92 2.84
N LYS A 45 14.30 0.90 3.04
CA LYS A 45 15.06 -0.29 3.42
C LYS A 45 14.51 -1.04 4.65
N PRO A 46 13.98 -0.39 5.71
CA PRO A 46 13.38 -1.10 6.84
C PRO A 46 12.19 -2.00 6.46
N TYR A 47 11.40 -1.62 5.45
CA TYR A 47 10.31 -2.47 4.95
C TYR A 47 10.87 -3.70 4.22
N VAL A 48 11.88 -3.50 3.36
CA VAL A 48 12.58 -4.60 2.67
C VAL A 48 13.18 -5.58 3.69
N ASP A 49 13.77 -5.07 4.77
CA ASP A 49 14.33 -5.89 5.84
C ASP A 49 13.28 -6.64 6.67
N ALA A 50 12.06 -6.13 6.75
CA ALA A 50 10.94 -6.84 7.38
C ALA A 50 10.46 -7.99 6.48
N VAL A 51 10.30 -7.73 5.18
CA VAL A 51 9.90 -8.74 4.18
C VAL A 51 10.93 -9.86 4.07
N ASN A 52 12.23 -9.52 4.05
CA ASN A 52 13.32 -10.50 3.94
C ASN A 52 13.41 -11.47 5.14
N LYS A 53 12.73 -11.19 6.25
CA LYS A 53 12.65 -12.07 7.42
C LYS A 53 11.46 -13.03 7.37
N MET A 54 10.51 -12.82 6.47
CA MET A 54 9.33 -13.67 6.32
C MET A 54 9.74 -15.08 5.87
N LYS A 55 9.10 -16.09 6.44
CA LYS A 55 9.35 -17.51 6.11
C LYS A 55 8.04 -18.27 6.05
N PRO A 56 7.85 -19.25 5.16
CA PRO A 56 6.66 -20.09 5.22
C PRO A 56 6.65 -20.92 6.51
N VAL A 57 5.47 -21.10 7.11
CA VAL A 57 5.23 -22.09 8.18
C VAL A 57 4.08 -23.01 7.81
N GLY A 58 4.13 -24.24 8.31
CA GLY A 58 3.06 -25.22 8.09
C GLY A 58 2.84 -25.52 6.61
N GLY A 59 1.59 -25.38 6.15
CA GLY A 59 1.21 -25.61 4.75
C GLY A 59 1.39 -24.41 3.81
N GLN A 60 2.01 -23.32 4.27
CA GLN A 60 2.24 -22.14 3.42
C GLN A 60 3.22 -22.49 2.27
N SER A 61 2.89 -22.08 1.04
CA SER A 61 3.75 -22.32 -0.13
C SER A 61 5.03 -21.50 -0.02
N LYS A 62 6.16 -22.19 -0.15
CA LYS A 62 7.48 -21.54 -0.19
C LYS A 62 7.61 -20.64 -1.40
N GLU A 63 7.09 -21.08 -2.54
CA GLU A 63 7.14 -20.38 -3.81
C GLU A 63 6.44 -19.01 -3.75
N VAL A 64 5.34 -18.90 -3.00
CA VAL A 64 4.63 -17.63 -2.79
C VAL A 64 5.48 -16.66 -1.95
N PHE A 65 6.13 -17.14 -0.89
CA PHE A 65 7.02 -16.31 -0.06
C PHE A 65 8.27 -15.88 -0.83
N ASP A 66 8.90 -16.81 -1.55
CA ASP A 66 10.05 -16.52 -2.41
C ASP A 66 9.68 -15.45 -3.44
N LEU A 67 8.56 -15.61 -4.15
CA LEU A 67 8.10 -14.64 -5.14
C LEU A 67 7.85 -13.25 -4.52
N HIS A 68 7.26 -13.18 -3.32
CA HIS A 68 7.04 -11.92 -2.64
C HIS A 68 8.36 -11.23 -2.26
N ILE A 69 9.29 -11.99 -1.68
CA ILE A 69 10.62 -11.52 -1.29
C ILE A 69 11.41 -11.04 -2.50
N ASP A 70 11.46 -11.85 -3.57
CA ASP A 70 12.16 -11.52 -4.81
C ASP A 70 11.55 -10.28 -5.47
N SER A 71 10.22 -10.16 -5.49
CA SER A 71 9.52 -8.98 -5.98
C SER A 71 9.95 -7.73 -5.21
N VAL A 72 9.89 -7.75 -3.87
CA VAL A 72 10.24 -6.58 -3.05
C VAL A 72 11.71 -6.17 -3.23
N ASN A 73 12.65 -7.12 -3.25
CA ASN A 73 14.06 -6.80 -3.49
C ASN A 73 14.27 -6.26 -4.91
N THR A 74 13.63 -6.85 -5.92
CA THR A 74 13.72 -6.39 -7.31
C THR A 74 13.23 -4.95 -7.45
N HIS A 75 12.09 -4.61 -6.84
CA HIS A 75 11.58 -3.23 -6.85
C HIS A 75 12.56 -2.28 -6.16
N TYR A 76 13.06 -2.64 -4.98
CA TYR A 76 13.99 -1.80 -4.22
C TYR A 76 15.29 -1.55 -4.99
N GLU A 77 15.91 -2.60 -5.54
CA GLU A 77 17.15 -2.50 -6.31
C GLU A 77 16.95 -1.70 -7.60
N THR A 78 15.87 -1.97 -8.33
CA THR A 78 15.55 -1.26 -9.58
C THR A 78 15.32 0.22 -9.31
N LEU A 79 14.47 0.56 -8.34
CA LEU A 79 14.16 1.96 -8.03
C LEU A 79 15.39 2.71 -7.49
N THR A 80 16.19 2.08 -6.62
CA THR A 80 17.44 2.66 -6.11
C THR A 80 18.46 2.89 -7.22
N GLY A 81 18.47 2.05 -8.26
CA GLY A 81 19.31 2.24 -9.45
C GLY A 81 18.82 3.30 -10.42
N LEU A 82 17.53 3.67 -10.38
CA LEU A 82 16.92 4.65 -11.28
C LEU A 82 16.89 6.08 -10.71
N THR A 83 16.70 6.22 -9.39
CA THR A 83 16.61 7.53 -8.73
C THR A 83 17.00 7.44 -7.25
N ASP A 84 17.55 8.54 -6.73
CA ASP A 84 17.86 8.66 -5.31
C ASP A 84 16.63 9.01 -4.48
N THR A 85 15.74 9.85 -5.02
CA THR A 85 14.62 10.44 -4.29
C THR A 85 13.28 10.21 -4.99
N VAL A 86 12.23 10.17 -4.19
CA VAL A 86 10.84 10.29 -4.65
C VAL A 86 10.48 11.76 -4.54
N ARG A 87 10.00 12.35 -5.65
CA ARG A 87 9.58 13.75 -5.62
C ARG A 87 8.31 13.87 -4.78
N PRO A 88 8.13 14.94 -4.00
CA PRO A 88 6.92 15.13 -3.20
C PRO A 88 5.62 15.05 -4.01
N GLU A 89 5.65 15.43 -5.29
CA GLU A 89 4.49 15.35 -6.20
C GLU A 89 4.16 13.91 -6.64
N ASP A 90 5.15 13.01 -6.60
CA ASP A 90 4.98 11.59 -6.92
C ASP A 90 4.63 10.76 -5.67
N ASP A 91 4.48 11.39 -4.50
CA ASP A 91 4.05 10.70 -3.28
C ASP A 91 2.54 10.38 -3.42
N PRO A 92 2.13 9.10 -3.46
CA PRO A 92 0.71 8.75 -3.55
C PRO A 92 -0.10 9.22 -2.34
N PHE A 93 0.54 9.50 -1.20
CA PHE A 93 -0.11 10.17 -0.07
C PHE A 93 -0.40 11.64 -0.35
N VAL A 94 0.37 12.31 -1.21
CA VAL A 94 0.06 13.68 -1.63
C VAL A 94 -1.18 13.66 -2.53
N GLU A 95 -1.29 12.74 -3.49
CA GLU A 95 -2.50 12.59 -4.33
C GLU A 95 -3.77 12.25 -3.52
N HIS A 96 -3.71 11.22 -2.67
CA HIS A 96 -4.90 10.72 -1.96
C HIS A 96 -5.37 11.64 -0.82
N TYR A 97 -4.48 12.32 -0.11
CA TYR A 97 -4.88 13.24 0.98
C TYR A 97 -5.15 14.65 0.49
N GLN A 98 -4.70 15.04 -0.69
CA GLN A 98 -5.06 16.31 -1.28
C GLN A 98 -6.41 16.28 -1.98
N THR A 99 -6.89 15.11 -2.43
CA THR A 99 -8.13 15.06 -3.21
C THR A 99 -9.32 15.70 -2.47
N PRO A 100 -9.65 15.38 -1.20
CA PRO A 100 -10.76 16.05 -0.53
C PRO A 100 -10.53 17.56 -0.28
N PRO A 101 -9.41 18.01 0.33
CA PRO A 101 -9.16 19.44 0.52
C PRO A 101 -9.03 20.26 -0.78
N ILE A 102 -8.45 19.69 -1.84
CA ILE A 102 -8.38 20.35 -3.16
C ILE A 102 -9.76 20.43 -3.79
N LEU A 103 -10.59 19.39 -3.70
CA LEU A 103 -11.96 19.45 -4.19
C LEU A 103 -12.79 20.51 -3.44
N GLU A 104 -12.60 20.64 -2.12
CA GLU A 104 -13.22 21.69 -1.33
C GLU A 104 -12.82 23.09 -1.84
N ILE A 105 -11.52 23.34 -2.00
CA ILE A 105 -11.02 24.62 -2.56
C ILE A 105 -11.57 24.85 -3.97
N LEU A 106 -11.57 23.84 -4.84
CA LEU A 106 -12.08 23.97 -6.21
C LEU A 106 -13.59 24.23 -6.24
N TYR A 107 -14.35 23.69 -5.29
CA TYR A 107 -15.78 23.99 -5.18
C TYR A 107 -16.06 25.43 -4.75
N GLU A 108 -15.18 26.00 -3.92
CA GLU A 108 -15.25 27.40 -3.49
C GLU A 108 -14.81 28.37 -4.59
N GLU A 109 -13.71 28.07 -5.28
CA GLU A 109 -13.09 28.94 -6.29
C GLU A 109 -13.79 28.87 -7.66
N ASP A 110 -14.39 27.72 -8.03
CA ASP A 110 -15.11 27.54 -9.30
C ASP A 110 -16.51 26.92 -9.07
N PRO A 111 -17.56 27.77 -8.94
CA PRO A 111 -18.93 27.30 -8.78
C PRO A 111 -19.46 26.46 -9.95
N ALA A 112 -18.96 26.66 -11.17
CA ALA A 112 -19.41 25.90 -12.34
C ALA A 112 -18.82 24.48 -12.34
N PHE A 113 -17.57 24.35 -11.89
CA PHE A 113 -16.96 23.05 -11.61
C PHE A 113 -17.72 22.31 -10.50
N HIS A 114 -18.07 22.99 -9.40
CA HIS A 114 -18.86 22.39 -8.32
C HIS A 114 -20.21 21.87 -8.81
N GLU A 115 -20.96 22.66 -9.58
CA GLU A 115 -22.26 22.24 -10.14
C GLU A 115 -22.10 21.00 -11.04
N SER A 116 -21.04 20.96 -11.83
CA SER A 116 -20.74 19.83 -12.72
C SER A 116 -20.40 18.56 -11.93
N ALA A 117 -19.59 18.67 -10.88
CA ALA A 117 -19.25 17.55 -10.00
C ALA A 117 -20.49 17.00 -9.26
N MET A 118 -21.39 17.87 -8.79
CA MET A 118 -22.64 17.43 -8.15
C MET A 118 -23.59 16.72 -9.13
N LYS A 119 -23.69 17.19 -10.38
CA LYS A 119 -24.45 16.46 -11.43
C LYS A 119 -23.87 15.08 -11.69
N PHE A 120 -22.55 14.94 -11.71
CA PHE A 120 -21.88 13.66 -11.87
C PHE A 120 -22.17 12.70 -10.69
N VAL A 121 -22.10 13.19 -9.44
CA VAL A 121 -22.45 12.42 -8.24
C VAL A 121 -23.91 11.96 -8.29
N GLU A 122 -24.83 12.84 -8.70
CA GLU A 122 -26.25 12.50 -8.85
C GLU A 122 -26.46 11.38 -9.88
N GLU A 123 -25.75 11.43 -11.01
CA GLU A 123 -25.86 10.42 -12.06
C GLU A 123 -25.27 9.06 -11.66
N ILE A 124 -24.17 9.05 -10.88
CA ILE A 124 -23.65 7.82 -10.25
C ILE A 124 -24.73 7.18 -9.38
N GLY A 125 -25.40 7.97 -8.54
CA GLY A 125 -26.47 7.47 -7.67
C GLY A 125 -27.65 6.88 -8.45
N LYS A 126 -28.00 7.47 -9.60
CA LYS A 126 -29.05 6.94 -10.50
C LYS A 126 -28.60 5.68 -11.24
N SER A 127 -27.30 5.54 -11.46
CA SER A 127 -26.68 4.46 -12.25
C SER A 127 -26.07 3.34 -11.41
N GLU A 128 -26.34 3.28 -10.11
CA GLU A 128 -25.76 2.29 -9.18
C GLU A 128 -25.98 0.84 -9.66
N ALA A 129 -27.13 0.55 -10.25
CA ALA A 129 -27.46 -0.76 -10.82
C ALA A 129 -26.61 -1.17 -12.05
N LEU A 130 -25.90 -0.23 -12.68
CA LEU A 130 -24.93 -0.49 -13.74
C LEU A 130 -23.52 -0.66 -13.17
N ILE A 131 -23.18 0.09 -12.12
CA ILE A 131 -21.85 0.10 -11.48
C ILE A 131 -21.58 -1.20 -10.71
N GLY A 132 -22.62 -1.87 -10.19
CA GLY A 132 -22.48 -3.14 -9.45
C GLY A 132 -22.37 -4.43 -10.30
N LYS A 133 -22.43 -4.35 -11.64
CA LYS A 133 -22.47 -5.56 -12.50
C LYS A 133 -21.13 -6.23 -12.78
N GLU A 134 -20.02 -5.67 -12.31
CA GLU A 134 -18.69 -6.27 -12.42
C GLU A 134 -18.22 -6.96 -11.12
N SER A 135 -19.10 -7.08 -10.12
CA SER A 135 -18.82 -7.74 -8.82
C SER A 135 -19.25 -9.21 -8.79
#